data_AF-A0A921NJS2-F1
#
_entry.id   AF-A0A921NJS2-F1
#
_cell.length_a   1.000
_cell.length_b   1.000
_cell.length_c   1.000
_cell.angle_alpha   90.00
_cell.angle_beta   90.00
_cell.angle_gamma   90.00
#
_symmetry.space_group_name_H-M   'P 1'
#
loop_
_entity.id
_entity.type
_entity.pdbx_description
1 polymer ?
#
loop_
_entity_poly.entity_id
_entity_poly.type
_entity_poly.pdbx_seq_one_letter_code
_entity_poly.pdbx_strand_id
1 'polypeptide(L)'
;MSWNNRVVWSEGMFIGTQHFQQHDRYLENLIDARSRPLSAGAWGFSELLIDQGLLAQGKLAIVSARGLLPDGTPFNIPQDDLAPSPLNIDDNLRDGLVYLALPLKRAGARDTVDEGEA
;
A
#
# COMPACT_ATOMS: atom_id res chain seq x y z
N MET A 1 -13.63 7.59 -20.52
CA MET A 1 -12.34 8.16 -20.08
C MET A 1 -11.59 7.06 -19.35
N SER A 2 -10.33 6.78 -19.72
CA SER A 2 -9.56 5.74 -19.01
C SER A 2 -9.21 6.23 -17.60
N TRP A 3 -9.25 5.33 -16.61
CA TRP A 3 -9.03 5.63 -15.19
C TRP A 3 -7.69 6.35 -14.93
N ASN A 4 -6.67 6.14 -15.77
CA ASN A 4 -5.32 6.68 -15.56
C ASN A 4 -4.96 7.82 -16.53
N ASN A 5 -5.95 8.49 -17.13
CA ASN A 5 -5.66 9.59 -18.05
C ASN A 5 -5.09 10.83 -17.34
N ARG A 6 -4.22 11.54 -18.03
CA ARG A 6 -3.69 12.84 -17.58
C ARG A 6 -4.81 13.87 -17.46
N VAL A 7 -4.73 14.72 -16.44
CA VAL A 7 -5.56 15.93 -16.33
C VAL A 7 -5.09 16.99 -17.33
N VAL A 8 -6.03 17.54 -18.09
CA VAL A 8 -5.79 18.69 -18.96
C VAL A 8 -6.06 19.95 -18.17
N TRP A 9 -5.02 20.76 -17.94
CA TRP A 9 -5.11 22.04 -17.26
C TRP A 9 -5.32 23.14 -18.29
N SER A 10 -6.42 23.88 -18.16
CA SER A 10 -6.72 25.02 -19.03
C SER A 10 -6.86 26.31 -18.22
N GLU A 11 -6.59 27.44 -18.87
CA GLU A 11 -6.83 28.75 -18.28
C GLU A 11 -8.32 28.91 -17.90
N GLY A 12 -8.58 29.54 -16.75
CA GLY A 12 -9.94 29.74 -16.23
C GLY A 12 -10.65 28.49 -15.69
N MET A 13 -9.96 27.35 -15.61
CA MET A 13 -10.53 26.10 -15.09
C MET A 13 -10.83 26.18 -13.59
N PHE A 14 -12.01 25.73 -13.18
CA PHE A 14 -12.34 25.57 -11.77
C PHE A 14 -11.64 24.32 -11.20
N ILE A 15 -10.79 24.52 -10.19
CA ILE A 15 -9.99 23.47 -9.58
C ILE A 15 -10.75 22.83 -8.41
N GLY A 16 -10.65 21.50 -8.31
CA GLY A 16 -11.32 20.69 -7.30
C GLY A 16 -10.48 19.47 -6.96
N THR A 17 -10.78 18.81 -5.83
CA THR A 17 -10.01 17.67 -5.29
C THR A 17 -9.84 16.53 -6.30
N GLN A 18 -10.85 16.27 -7.13
CA GLN A 18 -10.82 15.23 -8.16
C GLN A 18 -9.72 15.45 -9.22
N HIS A 19 -9.33 16.70 -9.46
CA HIS A 19 -8.26 17.01 -10.41
C HIS A 19 -6.91 16.60 -9.85
N PHE A 20 -6.65 16.83 -8.56
CA PHE A 20 -5.43 16.38 -7.89
C PHE A 20 -5.39 14.86 -7.81
N GLN A 21 -6.47 14.21 -7.36
CA GLN A 21 -6.56 12.75 -7.30
C GLN A 21 -6.34 12.09 -8.67
N GLN A 22 -6.86 12.66 -9.76
CA GLN A 22 -6.62 12.15 -11.11
C GLN A 22 -5.19 12.42 -11.59
N HIS A 23 -4.60 13.56 -11.21
CA HIS A 23 -3.22 13.88 -11.54
C HIS A 23 -2.24 12.91 -10.86
N ASP A 24 -2.45 12.64 -9.57
CA ASP A 24 -1.63 11.71 -8.79
C ASP A 24 -1.73 10.29 -9.36
N ARG A 25 -2.95 9.80 -9.63
CA ARG A 25 -3.17 8.50 -10.28
C ARG A 25 -2.47 8.39 -11.65
N TYR A 26 -2.47 9.46 -12.43
CA TYR A 26 -1.74 9.48 -13.71
C TYR A 26 -0.22 9.37 -13.49
N LEU A 27 0.34 10.10 -12.52
CA LEU A 27 1.77 10.05 -12.21
C LEU A 27 2.19 8.70 -11.64
N GLU A 28 1.46 8.16 -10.67
CA GLU A 28 1.68 6.81 -10.11
C GLU A 28 1.72 5.76 -11.22
N ASN A 29 0.71 5.76 -12.10
CA ASN A 29 0.63 4.82 -13.21
C ASN A 29 1.75 5.01 -14.23
N LEU A 30 2.17 6.25 -14.51
CA LEU A 30 3.30 6.52 -15.39
C LEU A 30 4.62 5.99 -14.81
N ILE A 31 4.82 6.14 -13.51
CA ILE A 31 6.00 5.64 -12.80
C ILE A 31 6.02 4.11 -12.81
N ASP A 32 4.93 3.44 -12.40
CA ASP A 32 4.84 1.97 -12.40
C ASP A 32 5.06 1.40 -13.81
N ALA A 33 4.42 1.96 -14.83
CA ALA A 33 4.58 1.51 -16.21
C ALA A 33 6.02 1.63 -16.75
N ARG A 34 6.82 2.54 -16.17
CA ARG A 34 8.23 2.74 -16.55
C ARG A 34 9.19 1.90 -15.70
N SER A 35 8.89 1.68 -14.43
CA SER A 35 9.77 0.98 -13.49
C SER A 35 9.58 -0.53 -13.51
N ARG A 36 8.32 -1.00 -13.58
CA ARG A 36 7.96 -2.42 -13.48
C ARG A 36 8.62 -3.33 -14.53
N PRO A 37 8.82 -2.91 -15.80
CA PRO A 37 9.51 -3.75 -16.78
C PRO A 37 11.02 -3.90 -16.54
N LEU A 38 11.62 -3.07 -15.68
CA LEU A 38 13.08 -3.05 -15.48
C LEU A 38 13.59 -4.23 -14.65
N SER A 39 12.73 -4.86 -13.85
CA SER A 39 13.11 -5.99 -13.01
C SER A 39 11.93 -6.93 -12.77
N ALA A 40 12.11 -8.20 -13.17
CA ALA A 40 11.13 -9.23 -12.93
C ALA A 40 11.07 -9.54 -11.43
N GLY A 41 9.87 -9.41 -10.83
CA GLY A 41 9.67 -9.76 -9.42
C GLY A 41 10.30 -8.78 -8.44
N ALA A 42 10.48 -7.51 -8.80
CA ALA A 42 10.96 -6.46 -7.88
C ALA A 42 9.89 -6.00 -6.87
N TRP A 43 9.27 -6.95 -6.18
CA TRP A 43 8.32 -6.71 -5.09
C TRP A 43 8.62 -7.66 -3.93
N GLY A 44 8.10 -7.34 -2.74
CA GLY A 44 8.39 -8.02 -1.48
C GLY A 44 9.02 -7.09 -0.46
N PHE A 45 9.55 -7.68 0.61
CA PHE A 45 10.22 -6.96 1.69
C PHE A 45 11.68 -6.68 1.34
N SER A 46 12.09 -5.41 1.40
CA SER A 46 13.49 -5.02 1.50
C SER A 46 13.98 -5.06 2.95
N GLU A 47 13.08 -4.86 3.90
CA GLU A 47 13.32 -4.96 5.34
C GLU A 47 12.08 -5.54 6.02
N LEU A 48 12.28 -6.42 7.01
CA LEU A 48 11.22 -6.92 7.87
C LEU A 48 11.77 -7.25 9.26
N LEU A 49 11.23 -6.60 10.29
CA LEU A 49 11.52 -6.87 11.69
C LEU A 49 10.22 -7.20 12.43
N ILE A 50 10.18 -8.39 13.03
CA ILE A 50 9.05 -8.89 13.82
C ILE A 50 9.35 -8.75 15.31
N ASP A 51 8.32 -8.41 16.09
CA ASP A 51 8.40 -8.37 17.55
C ASP A 51 8.47 -9.80 18.11
N GLN A 52 9.67 -10.18 18.57
CA GLN A 52 9.92 -11.51 19.12
C GLN A 52 9.23 -11.72 20.48
N GLY A 53 9.01 -10.65 21.24
CA GLY A 53 8.34 -10.72 22.54
C GLY A 53 6.86 -11.01 22.41
N LEU A 54 6.19 -10.36 21.45
CA LEU A 54 4.80 -10.66 21.10
C LEU A 54 4.67 -12.02 20.40
N LEU A 55 5.64 -12.40 19.57
CA LEU A 55 5.63 -13.69 18.89
C LEU A 55 5.67 -14.86 19.88
N ALA A 56 6.46 -14.75 20.95
CA ALA A 56 6.49 -15.74 22.03
C ALA A 56 5.15 -15.87 22.79
N GLN A 57 4.25 -14.88 22.67
CA GLN A 57 2.90 -14.86 23.24
C GLN A 57 1.82 -15.27 22.24
N GLY A 58 2.20 -15.82 21.07
CA GLY A 58 1.26 -16.22 20.02
C GLY A 58 0.73 -15.05 19.20
N LYS A 59 1.43 -13.90 19.17
CA LYS A 59 1.02 -12.72 18.40
C LYS A 59 2.09 -12.30 17.41
N LEU A 60 1.73 -12.14 16.14
CA LEU A 60 2.63 -11.62 15.12
C LEU A 60 2.44 -10.09 15.02
N ALA A 61 3.49 -9.34 15.32
CA ALA A 61 3.50 -7.88 15.16
C ALA A 61 4.74 -7.43 14.40
N ILE A 62 4.58 -6.43 13.54
CA ILE A 62 5.66 -5.82 12.77
C ILE A 62 6.22 -4.64 13.56
N VAL A 63 7.53 -4.63 13.82
CA VAL A 63 8.25 -3.50 14.41
C VAL A 63 8.64 -2.50 13.32
N SER A 64 9.25 -3.00 12.24
CA SER A 64 9.53 -2.24 11.03
C SER A 64 9.38 -3.13 9.80
N ALA A 65 8.94 -2.56 8.70
CA ALA A 65 8.92 -3.24 7.42
C ALA A 65 8.98 -2.23 6.28
N ARG A 66 9.73 -2.54 5.23
CA ARG A 66 9.82 -1.73 4.03
C ARG A 66 9.79 -2.61 2.80
N GLY A 67 9.13 -2.15 1.75
CA GLY A 67 9.11 -2.89 0.51
C GLY A 67 8.14 -2.35 -0.53
N LEU A 68 7.85 -3.21 -1.50
CA LEU A 68 6.86 -2.97 -2.54
C LEU A 68 5.85 -4.12 -2.55
N LEU A 69 4.56 -3.80 -2.66
CA LEU A 69 3.53 -4.80 -2.90
C LEU A 69 3.56 -5.28 -4.36
N PRO A 70 2.94 -6.44 -4.68
CA PRO A 70 2.92 -6.97 -6.05
C PRO A 70 2.25 -6.06 -7.09
N ASP A 71 1.44 -5.10 -6.66
CA ASP A 71 0.83 -4.09 -7.52
C ASP A 71 1.73 -2.87 -7.79
N GLY A 72 2.89 -2.79 -7.12
CA GLY A 72 3.85 -1.69 -7.20
C GLY A 72 3.74 -0.68 -6.05
N THR A 73 2.75 -0.82 -5.17
CA THR A 73 2.53 0.11 -4.05
C THR A 73 3.66 0.00 -3.03
N PRO A 74 4.41 1.09 -2.74
CA PRO A 74 5.41 1.09 -1.69
C PRO A 74 4.79 1.12 -0.29
N PHE A 75 5.49 0.54 0.68
CA PHE A 75 5.17 0.69 2.10
C PHE A 75 6.45 0.85 2.93
N ASN A 76 6.37 1.61 4.02
CA ASN A 76 7.48 1.90 4.92
C ASN A 76 6.98 2.14 6.36
N ILE A 77 6.96 1.07 7.15
CA ILE A 77 6.48 1.04 8.53
C ILE A 77 7.70 1.15 9.48
N PRO A 78 7.65 2.00 10.53
CA PRO A 78 6.57 2.93 10.90
C PRO A 78 6.76 4.36 10.34
N GLN A 79 7.68 4.54 9.40
CA GLN A 79 8.16 5.87 9.02
C GLN A 79 7.11 6.67 8.23
N ASP A 80 6.53 6.06 7.19
CA ASP A 80 5.51 6.67 6.33
C ASP A 80 4.13 6.06 6.59
N ASP A 81 4.08 4.80 7.05
CA ASP A 81 2.86 4.03 7.31
C ASP A 81 2.76 3.58 8.76
N LEU A 82 1.54 3.48 9.27
CA LEU A 82 1.28 2.88 10.58
C LEU A 82 1.46 1.35 10.52
N ALA A 83 1.99 0.77 11.60
CA ALA A 83 2.07 -0.67 11.74
C ALA A 83 0.65 -1.28 11.84
N PRO A 84 0.37 -2.39 11.14
CA PRO A 84 -0.90 -3.09 11.30
C PRO A 84 -1.05 -3.60 12.73
N SER A 85 -2.30 -3.75 13.17
CA SER A 85 -2.59 -4.34 14.48
C SER A 85 -1.98 -5.75 14.59
N PRO A 86 -1.42 -6.14 15.75
CA PRO A 86 -0.89 -7.48 15.95
C PRO A 86 -1.89 -8.58 15.60
N LEU A 87 -1.46 -9.55 14.80
CA LEU A 87 -2.25 -10.70 14.42
C LEU A 87 -2.13 -11.77 15.50
N ASN A 88 -3.26 -12.19 16.09
CA ASN A 88 -3.28 -13.35 16.97
C ASN A 88 -3.15 -14.62 16.12
N ILE A 89 -2.18 -15.47 16.46
CA ILE A 89 -1.95 -16.76 15.80
C ILE A 89 -2.70 -17.83 16.59
N ASP A 90 -3.50 -18.64 15.89
CA ASP A 90 -4.19 -19.79 16.50
C ASP A 90 -3.18 -20.84 16.95
N ASP A 91 -3.33 -21.36 18.17
CA ASP A 91 -2.46 -22.39 18.75
C ASP A 91 -2.41 -23.68 17.90
N ASN A 92 -3.44 -23.92 17.08
CA ASN A 92 -3.50 -25.08 16.18
C ASN A 92 -2.82 -24.85 14.84
N LEU A 93 -2.44 -23.61 14.51
CA LEU A 93 -1.83 -23.29 13.23
C LEU A 93 -0.40 -23.85 13.18
N ARG A 94 -0.17 -24.78 12.25
CA ARG A 94 1.17 -25.29 11.91
C ARG A 94 1.46 -25.04 10.44
N ASP A 95 2.68 -24.61 10.15
CA ASP A 95 3.15 -24.29 8.79
C ASP A 95 2.21 -23.33 8.01
N GLY A 96 1.55 -22.43 8.74
CA GLY A 96 0.62 -21.45 8.17
C GLY A 96 1.34 -20.30 7.46
N LEU A 97 0.73 -19.80 6.38
CA LEU A 97 1.20 -18.63 5.67
C LEU A 97 0.45 -17.38 6.16
N VAL A 98 1.22 -16.38 6.61
CA VAL A 98 0.71 -15.05 6.98
C VAL A 98 1.12 -14.06 5.91
N TYR A 99 0.18 -13.21 5.49
CA TYR A 99 0.40 -12.19 4.46
C TYR A 99 0.24 -10.80 5.06
N LEU A 100 1.11 -9.88 4.66
CA LEU A 100 0.85 -8.46 4.72
C LEU A 100 0.04 -8.08 3.47
N ALA A 101 -1.12 -7.46 3.66
CA ALA A 101 -2.04 -7.14 2.58
C ALA A 101 -2.53 -5.70 2.68
N LEU A 102 -2.83 -5.12 1.51
CA LEU A 102 -3.45 -3.80 1.37
C LEU A 102 -4.72 -3.96 0.51
N PRO A 103 -5.82 -3.24 0.82
CA PRO A 103 -6.98 -3.20 -0.04
C PRO A 103 -6.63 -2.71 -1.46
N LEU A 104 -7.16 -3.39 -2.49
CA LEU A 104 -6.93 -3.00 -3.87
C LEU A 104 -7.64 -1.69 -4.21
N LYS A 105 -6.93 -0.74 -4.85
CA LYS A 105 -7.54 0.45 -5.46
C LYS A 105 -8.51 0.00 -6.56
N ARG A 106 -9.76 0.49 -6.53
CA ARG A 106 -10.81 0.14 -7.51
C ARG A 106 -11.44 1.39 -8.11
N ALA A 107 -11.70 1.32 -9.41
CA ALA A 107 -12.40 2.40 -10.09
C ALA A 107 -13.79 2.63 -9.50
N GLY A 108 -14.06 3.86 -9.06
CA GLY A 108 -15.33 4.26 -8.44
C GLY A 108 -15.51 3.86 -6.97
N ALA A 109 -14.51 3.25 -6.34
CA ALA A 109 -14.48 3.04 -4.90
C ALA A 109 -13.73 4.18 -4.19
N ARG A 110 -14.11 4.49 -2.94
CA ARG A 110 -13.33 5.39 -2.08
C ARG A 110 -12.03 4.67 -1.71
N ASP A 111 -10.90 5.33 -1.94
CA ASP A 111 -9.56 4.83 -1.63
C ASP A 111 -8.93 5.51 -0.40
N THR A 112 -9.66 6.39 0.27
CA THR A 112 -9.31 7.01 1.55
C THR A 112 -10.31 6.64 2.65
N VAL A 113 -9.84 6.71 3.90
CA VAL A 113 -10.69 6.65 5.10
C VAL A 113 -10.66 8.02 5.77
N ASP A 114 -11.75 8.41 6.43
CA ASP A 114 -11.77 9.65 7.20
C ASP A 114 -11.00 9.43 8.51
N GLU A 115 -10.38 10.50 9.06
CA GLU A 115 -9.68 10.42 10.34
C GLU A 115 -10.62 9.87 11.44
N GLY A 116 -10.28 8.70 12.00
CA GLY A 116 -11.06 8.03 13.05
C GLY A 116 -11.79 6.74 12.63
N GLU A 117 -11.75 6.36 11.34
CA GLU A 117 -12.32 5.09 10.84
C GLU A 117 -11.26 3.98 10.62
N ALA A 118 -9.98 4.26 10.91
CA ALA A 118 -8.86 3.33 10.70
C ALA A 118 -8.48 2.55 11.97
#